data_AF-A0A2M7PWH8-F1
#
_entry.id   AF-A0A2M7PWH8-F1
#
_cell.length_a   1.000
_cell.length_b   1.000
_cell.length_c   1.000
_cell.angle_alpha   90.00
_cell.angle_beta   90.00
_cell.angle_gamma   90.00
#
_symmetry.space_group_name_H-M   'P 1'
#
loop_
_entity.id
_entity.type
_entity.pdbx_description
1 polymer ?
#
loop_
_entity_poly.entity_id
_entity_poly.type
_entity_poly.pdbx_seq_one_letter_code
_entity_poly.pdbx_strand_id
1 'polypeptide(L)'
;ISNIGNKMSYSKTNIERDFIPTNFRIGPRLTLDLDDYNTISFQVDVNKLLVPTPPTYDSTDNADGSRRIEKGMDPDVSVVQGMMQSWYDAPGGFSEEMREFSFAVGTEYWYTDVLALRGGFYYEDLTKGNRKYATLGVGLRYNVFGLDFSYLIPVTSDQNPLQNTLRFSLIFNLDKVGKSNTPK
;
A
#
# COMPACT_ATOMS: atom_id res chain seq x y z
N ILE A 1 -11.61 -1.43 -1.50
CA ILE A 1 -11.29 -0.27 -0.63
C ILE A 1 -11.09 -0.80 0.78
N SER A 2 -10.08 -0.33 1.50
CA SER A 2 -9.76 -0.74 2.88
C SER A 2 -9.66 0.46 3.81
N ASN A 3 -9.70 0.20 5.13
CA ASN A 3 -9.54 1.19 6.20
C ASN A 3 -10.60 2.32 6.23
N ILE A 4 -11.83 2.02 5.83
CA ILE A 4 -12.96 2.96 5.97
C ILE A 4 -13.36 3.00 7.45
N GLY A 5 -13.28 4.17 8.07
CA GLY A 5 -13.61 4.35 9.48
C GLY A 5 -13.71 5.81 9.90
N ASN A 6 -14.17 6.03 11.14
CA ASN A 6 -14.29 7.37 11.71
C ASN A 6 -12.92 8.06 11.82
N LYS A 7 -12.92 9.39 11.68
CA LYS A 7 -11.73 10.22 11.91
C LYS A 7 -11.21 10.04 13.34
N MET A 8 -9.90 10.07 13.52
CA MET A 8 -9.25 9.89 14.82
C MET A 8 -8.77 11.24 15.36
N SER A 9 -8.92 11.48 16.67
CA SER A 9 -8.34 12.65 17.35
C SER A 9 -7.17 12.19 18.21
N TYR A 10 -6.03 12.85 18.04
CA TYR A 10 -4.79 12.55 18.77
C TYR A 10 -4.59 13.42 20.01
N SER A 11 -5.46 14.41 20.26
CA SER A 11 -5.39 15.29 21.42
C SER A 11 -6.77 15.55 22.00
N LYS A 12 -6.87 15.51 23.33
CA LYS A 12 -8.12 15.81 24.06
C LYS A 12 -8.60 17.25 23.87
N THR A 13 -7.70 18.14 23.44
CA THR A 13 -7.97 19.58 23.23
C THR A 13 -8.15 19.92 21.75
N ASN A 14 -7.75 19.04 20.83
CA ASN A 14 -7.88 19.31 19.39
C ASN A 14 -9.27 18.88 18.90
N ILE A 15 -10.02 19.84 18.38
CA ILE A 15 -11.34 19.62 17.77
C ILE A 15 -11.16 19.02 16.36
N GLU A 16 -9.99 19.24 15.74
CA GLU A 16 -9.65 18.70 14.43
C GLU A 16 -9.40 17.19 14.53
N ARG A 17 -10.12 16.44 13.70
CA ARG A 17 -10.03 14.98 13.62
C ARG A 17 -9.37 14.61 12.29
N ASP A 18 -8.44 13.68 12.32
CA ASP A 18 -7.68 13.25 11.15
C ASP A 18 -8.32 12.04 10.48
N PHE A 19 -8.24 11.99 9.15
CA PHE A 19 -8.69 10.82 8.41
C PHE A 19 -7.76 9.63 8.65
N ILE A 20 -8.34 8.45 8.85
CA ILE A 20 -7.60 7.19 8.78
C ILE A 20 -7.24 6.95 7.30
N PRO A 21 -6.02 6.44 6.99
CA PRO A 21 -5.59 6.19 5.62
C PRO A 21 -6.48 5.17 4.92
N THR A 22 -7.53 5.68 4.27
CA THR A 22 -8.46 4.91 3.44
C THR A 22 -7.77 4.63 2.12
N ASN A 23 -7.72 3.38 1.70
CA ASN A 23 -6.95 2.97 0.53
C ASN A 23 -7.84 2.33 -0.54
N PHE A 24 -7.73 2.83 -1.77
CA PHE A 24 -8.23 2.18 -2.96
C PHE A 24 -7.09 1.42 -3.65
N ARG A 25 -7.23 0.09 -3.77
CA ARG A 25 -6.31 -0.75 -4.53
C ARG A 25 -7.10 -1.56 -5.55
N ILE A 26 -6.59 -1.60 -6.77
CA ILE A 26 -7.08 -2.45 -7.84
C ILE A 26 -5.89 -3.04 -8.60
N GLY A 27 -5.96 -4.30 -8.98
CA GLY A 27 -4.88 -4.92 -9.72
C GLY A 27 -5.22 -6.31 -10.24
N PRO A 28 -4.96 -6.61 -11.53
CA PRO A 28 -5.08 -7.96 -12.05
C PRO A 28 -3.90 -8.83 -11.60
N ARG A 29 -4.21 -10.13 -11.44
CA ARG A 29 -3.22 -11.19 -11.28
C ARG A 29 -3.44 -12.24 -12.36
N LEU A 30 -2.37 -12.63 -13.04
CA LEU A 30 -2.34 -13.73 -13.99
C LEU A 30 -1.48 -14.84 -13.43
N THR A 31 -2.04 -16.04 -13.28
CA THR A 31 -1.30 -17.26 -12.90
C THR A 31 -1.24 -18.18 -14.11
N LEU A 32 -0.05 -18.67 -14.41
CA LEU A 32 0.26 -19.58 -15.50
C LEU A 32 0.90 -20.84 -14.92
N ASP A 33 0.20 -21.96 -15.03
CA ASP A 33 0.72 -23.28 -14.69
C ASP A 33 1.43 -23.83 -15.95
N LEU A 34 2.77 -23.85 -15.91
CA LEU A 34 3.59 -24.29 -17.05
C LEU A 34 3.59 -25.82 -17.14
N ASP A 35 3.62 -26.47 -15.98
CA ASP A 35 3.62 -27.93 -15.81
C ASP A 35 3.18 -28.27 -14.38
N ASP A 36 3.06 -29.56 -14.05
CA ASP A 36 2.62 -30.04 -12.72
C ASP A 36 3.47 -29.53 -11.54
N TYR A 37 4.69 -29.05 -11.82
CA TYR A 37 5.63 -28.56 -10.82
C TYR A 37 5.93 -27.06 -10.90
N ASN A 38 5.64 -26.38 -12.01
CA ASN A 38 6.13 -25.02 -12.23
C ASN A 38 4.97 -24.06 -12.45
N THR A 39 4.79 -23.11 -11.54
CA THR A 39 3.75 -22.08 -11.64
C THR A 39 4.37 -20.69 -11.60
N ILE A 40 4.05 -19.86 -12.58
CA ILE A 40 4.44 -18.44 -12.61
C ILE A 40 3.20 -17.58 -12.44
N SER A 41 3.27 -16.60 -11.54
CA SER A 41 2.24 -15.57 -11.40
C SER A 41 2.84 -14.19 -11.69
N PHE A 42 2.08 -13.36 -12.39
CA PHE A 42 2.36 -11.94 -12.58
C PHE A 42 1.22 -11.13 -11.95
N GLN A 43 1.57 -10.04 -11.28
CA GLN A 43 0.61 -9.13 -10.66
C GLN A 43 0.99 -7.69 -10.95
N VAL A 44 -0.02 -6.86 -11.18
CA VAL A 44 0.12 -5.42 -11.33
C VAL A 44 -0.96 -4.78 -10.48
N ASP A 45 -0.58 -3.92 -9.54
CA ASP A 45 -1.50 -3.19 -8.67
C ASP A 45 -1.34 -1.69 -8.87
N VAL A 46 -2.47 -0.99 -8.88
CA VAL A 46 -2.58 0.46 -8.77
C VAL A 46 -3.24 0.77 -7.43
N ASN A 47 -2.65 1.70 -6.69
CA ASN A 47 -3.06 2.07 -5.34
C ASN A 47 -3.20 3.60 -5.24
N LYS A 48 -4.24 4.07 -4.56
CA LYS A 48 -4.45 5.49 -4.25
C LYS A 48 -5.02 5.66 -2.84
N LEU A 49 -4.53 6.66 -2.12
CA LEU A 49 -5.13 7.08 -0.86
C LEU A 49 -6.39 7.89 -1.13
N LEU A 50 -7.51 7.50 -0.50
CA LEU A 50 -8.79 8.19 -0.56
C LEU A 50 -8.94 9.14 0.62
N VAL A 51 -7.94 9.98 0.83
CA VAL A 51 -7.90 10.99 1.89
C VAL A 51 -7.77 12.35 1.22
N PRO A 52 -8.49 13.39 1.69
CA PRO A 52 -8.42 14.71 1.08
C PRO A 52 -7.00 15.26 1.03
N THR A 53 -6.62 15.82 -0.12
CA THR A 53 -5.33 16.48 -0.29
C THR A 53 -5.36 17.84 0.40
N PRO A 54 -4.34 18.20 1.21
CA PRO A 54 -4.31 19.48 1.92
C PRO A 54 -4.45 20.66 0.95
N PRO A 55 -5.37 21.61 1.19
CA PRO A 55 -5.51 22.79 0.34
C PRO A 55 -4.32 23.75 0.51
N THR A 56 -4.09 24.57 -0.52
CA THR A 56 -3.16 25.70 -0.41
C THR A 56 -3.93 26.93 0.07
N TYR A 57 -3.48 27.51 1.18
CA TYR A 57 -4.07 28.71 1.75
C TYR A 57 -3.40 29.96 1.19
N ASP A 58 -4.20 30.99 0.92
CA ASP A 58 -3.71 32.30 0.51
C ASP A 58 -2.84 32.90 1.65
N SER A 59 -1.68 33.42 1.29
CA SER A 59 -0.74 34.07 2.23
C SER A 59 -1.13 35.53 2.54
N THR A 60 -2.26 36.00 1.99
CA THR A 60 -2.78 37.33 2.28
C THR A 60 -3.41 37.35 3.67
N ASP A 61 -2.79 38.08 4.60
CA ASP A 61 -3.26 38.30 5.97
C ASP A 61 -4.66 38.94 5.93
N ASN A 62 -5.71 38.12 6.07
CA ASN A 62 -7.03 38.66 6.34
C ASN A 62 -7.02 39.22 7.78
N ALA A 63 -7.55 40.42 7.98
CA ALA A 63 -7.61 41.12 9.27
C ALA A 63 -8.36 40.37 10.40
N ASP A 64 -8.90 39.18 10.11
CA ASP A 64 -9.66 38.29 11.00
C ASP A 64 -8.88 37.01 11.36
N GLY A 65 -7.63 36.85 10.89
CA GLY A 65 -6.80 35.67 11.16
C GLY A 65 -7.26 34.38 10.44
N SER A 66 -8.31 34.45 9.63
CA SER A 66 -8.83 33.34 8.83
C SER A 66 -8.08 33.21 7.50
N ARG A 67 -7.47 32.03 7.28
CA ARG A 67 -6.79 31.69 6.02
C ARG A 67 -7.84 31.27 4.99
N ARG A 68 -7.98 32.01 3.89
CA ARG A 68 -8.86 31.61 2.78
C ARG A 68 -8.17 30.55 1.94
N ILE A 69 -8.92 29.53 1.52
CA ILE A 69 -8.43 28.50 0.61
C ILE A 69 -8.23 29.14 -0.77
N GLU A 70 -6.99 29.14 -1.27
CA GLU A 70 -6.63 29.67 -2.58
C GLU A 70 -6.86 28.61 -3.68
N LYS A 71 -6.45 27.36 -3.41
CA LYS A 71 -6.65 26.21 -4.29
C LYS A 71 -6.83 24.92 -3.48
N GLY A 72 -7.58 23.98 -4.04
CA GLY A 72 -8.00 22.76 -3.35
C GLY A 72 -9.36 22.92 -2.68
N MET A 73 -9.72 21.97 -1.83
CA MET A 73 -11.03 21.91 -1.18
C MET A 73 -10.90 21.81 0.34
N ASP A 74 -11.98 22.12 1.05
CA ASP A 74 -12.01 22.08 2.50
C ASP A 74 -11.74 20.65 3.01
N PRO A 75 -10.71 20.42 3.83
CA PRO A 75 -10.43 19.12 4.41
C PRO A 75 -11.39 18.75 5.55
N ASP A 76 -12.15 19.70 6.13
CA ASP A 76 -13.10 19.40 7.21
C ASP A 76 -14.45 18.89 6.71
N VAL A 77 -14.41 17.75 6.04
CA VAL A 77 -15.58 17.07 5.49
C VAL A 77 -15.80 15.70 6.13
N SER A 78 -17.01 15.14 6.00
CA SER A 78 -17.29 13.78 6.47
C SER A 78 -16.38 12.74 5.77
N VAL A 79 -16.18 11.56 6.36
CA VAL A 79 -15.30 10.51 5.80
C VAL A 79 -15.71 10.13 4.37
N VAL A 80 -17.01 9.91 4.14
CA VAL A 80 -17.52 9.54 2.82
C VAL A 80 -17.34 10.67 1.81
N GLN A 81 -17.59 11.92 2.23
CA GLN A 81 -17.36 13.07 1.37
C GLN A 81 -15.87 13.23 1.05
N GLY A 82 -14.99 13.09 2.04
CA GLY A 82 -13.55 13.15 1.85
C GLY A 82 -13.03 12.08 0.89
N MET A 83 -13.58 10.86 0.95
CA MET A 83 -13.25 9.78 0.01
C MET A 83 -13.69 10.06 -1.43
N MET A 84 -14.80 10.77 -1.63
CA MET A 84 -15.28 11.13 -2.97
C MET A 84 -14.55 12.36 -3.50
N GLN A 85 -14.25 13.31 -2.61
CA GLN A 85 -13.53 14.55 -2.88
C GLN A 85 -12.05 14.30 -3.24
N SER A 86 -11.41 13.30 -2.64
CA SER A 86 -10.01 12.93 -2.89
C SER A 86 -9.67 12.48 -4.32
N TRP A 87 -10.63 12.53 -5.24
CA TRP A 87 -10.45 12.22 -6.66
C TRP A 87 -10.31 13.49 -7.53
N TYR A 88 -10.61 14.66 -6.97
CA TYR A 88 -10.67 15.93 -7.70
C TYR A 88 -10.29 17.15 -6.85
N ASP A 89 -9.73 16.96 -5.66
CA ASP A 89 -9.42 18.04 -4.71
C ASP A 89 -7.97 18.53 -4.78
N ALA A 90 -7.10 17.86 -5.54
CA ALA A 90 -5.71 18.26 -5.68
C ALA A 90 -5.58 19.72 -6.17
N PRO A 91 -4.84 20.60 -5.45
CA PRO A 91 -4.70 22.02 -5.78
C PRO A 91 -3.97 22.27 -7.11
N GLY A 92 -3.10 21.34 -7.54
CA GLY A 92 -2.47 21.29 -8.86
C GLY A 92 -3.33 20.62 -9.95
N GLY A 93 -4.58 20.28 -9.65
CA GLY A 93 -5.55 19.69 -10.58
C GLY A 93 -5.19 18.26 -11.00
N PHE A 94 -5.70 17.84 -12.16
CA PHE A 94 -5.58 16.46 -12.65
C PHE A 94 -4.11 15.97 -12.79
N SER A 95 -3.17 16.87 -13.09
CA SER A 95 -1.74 16.52 -13.20
C SER A 95 -1.12 16.12 -11.85
N GLU A 96 -1.59 16.72 -10.76
CA GLU A 96 -1.19 16.34 -9.40
C GLU A 96 -1.95 15.09 -8.95
N GLU A 97 -3.24 15.02 -9.24
CA GLU A 97 -4.11 13.88 -8.94
C GLU A 97 -3.55 12.56 -9.49
N MET A 98 -3.05 12.59 -10.74
CA MET A 98 -2.44 11.42 -11.38
C MET A 98 -1.12 10.97 -10.72
N ARG A 99 -0.45 11.84 -9.97
CA ARG A 99 0.78 11.51 -9.21
C ARG A 99 0.49 10.84 -7.87
N GLU A 100 -0.76 10.90 -7.42
CA GLU A 100 -1.18 10.24 -6.18
C GLU A 100 -1.36 8.73 -6.32
N PHE A 101 -1.39 8.23 -7.56
CA PHE A 101 -1.41 6.81 -7.83
C PHE A 101 -0.01 6.20 -7.62
N SER A 102 0.06 5.19 -6.78
CA SER A 102 1.22 4.31 -6.66
C SER A 102 1.02 3.06 -7.52
N PHE A 103 2.11 2.57 -8.10
CA PHE A 103 2.13 1.38 -8.93
C PHE A 103 2.99 0.30 -8.28
N ALA A 104 2.50 -0.93 -8.28
CA ALA A 104 3.27 -2.09 -7.86
C ALA A 104 3.21 -3.15 -8.95
N VAL A 105 4.34 -3.78 -9.24
CA VAL A 105 4.42 -4.94 -10.13
C VAL A 105 5.10 -6.05 -9.35
N GLY A 106 4.61 -7.27 -9.49
CA GLY A 106 5.17 -8.44 -8.83
C GLY A 106 5.17 -9.65 -9.75
N THR A 107 6.13 -10.52 -9.52
CA THR A 107 6.25 -11.82 -10.16
C THR A 107 6.51 -12.85 -9.07
N GLU A 108 5.78 -13.95 -9.10
CA GLU A 108 5.98 -15.09 -8.22
C GLU A 108 6.25 -16.33 -9.07
N TYR A 109 7.22 -17.14 -8.65
CA TYR A 109 7.53 -18.43 -9.24
C TYR A 109 7.47 -19.48 -8.16
N TRP A 110 6.74 -20.55 -8.40
CA TRP A 110 6.62 -21.70 -7.50
C TRP A 110 7.18 -22.95 -8.17
N TYR A 111 7.94 -23.71 -7.38
CA TYR A 111 8.42 -25.03 -7.72
C TYR A 111 7.83 -26.07 -6.75
N THR A 112 6.99 -26.95 -7.27
CA THR A 112 6.31 -28.06 -6.58
C THR A 112 5.56 -27.60 -5.33
N ASP A 113 5.04 -26.38 -5.29
CA ASP A 113 4.43 -25.74 -4.11
C ASP A 113 5.30 -25.74 -2.83
N VAL A 114 6.60 -26.03 -2.98
CA VAL A 114 7.57 -26.14 -1.88
C VAL A 114 8.51 -24.95 -1.89
N LEU A 115 9.02 -24.53 -3.04
CA LEU A 115 9.94 -23.40 -3.15
C LEU A 115 9.25 -22.26 -3.91
N ALA A 116 9.23 -21.07 -3.31
CA ALA A 116 8.75 -19.85 -3.94
C ALA A 116 9.91 -18.88 -4.16
N LEU A 117 9.96 -18.26 -5.33
CA LEU A 117 10.77 -17.09 -5.62
C LEU A 117 9.84 -15.94 -5.92
N ARG A 118 10.09 -14.78 -5.31
CA ARG A 118 9.26 -13.59 -5.45
C ARG A 118 10.12 -12.40 -5.81
N GLY A 119 9.69 -11.66 -6.82
CA GLY A 119 10.25 -10.38 -7.21
C GLY A 119 9.15 -9.35 -7.25
N GLY A 120 9.45 -8.12 -6.87
CA GLY A 120 8.50 -7.04 -6.98
C GLY A 120 9.16 -5.68 -7.09
N PHE A 121 8.45 -4.74 -7.67
CA PHE A 121 8.85 -3.35 -7.80
C PHE A 121 7.69 -2.45 -7.39
N TYR A 122 7.97 -1.48 -6.54
CA TYR A 122 7.00 -0.50 -6.07
C TYR A 122 7.47 0.90 -6.46
N TYR A 123 6.55 1.69 -7.00
CA TYR A 123 6.76 3.05 -7.46
C TYR A 123 5.70 3.98 -6.89
N GLU A 124 6.17 5.11 -6.34
CA GLU A 124 5.36 6.23 -5.92
C GLU A 124 6.02 7.54 -6.39
N ASP A 125 5.20 8.54 -6.72
CA ASP A 125 5.69 9.80 -7.23
C ASP A 125 6.52 10.58 -6.18
N LEU A 126 7.47 11.36 -6.68
CA LEU A 126 8.37 12.21 -5.89
C LEU A 126 7.60 13.18 -4.98
N THR A 127 6.46 13.70 -5.48
CA THR A 127 5.69 14.75 -4.80
C THR A 127 4.74 14.24 -3.73
N LYS A 128 4.46 12.93 -3.68
CA LYS A 128 3.44 12.34 -2.80
C LYS A 128 4.01 11.39 -1.73
N GLY A 129 5.23 10.91 -1.89
CA GLY A 129 5.91 10.11 -0.87
C GLY A 129 7.30 9.61 -1.26
N ASN A 130 7.64 9.63 -2.55
CA ASN A 130 8.95 9.25 -3.10
C ASN A 130 9.44 7.84 -2.72
N ARG A 131 8.52 6.91 -2.40
CA ARG A 131 8.89 5.53 -2.06
C ARG A 131 9.04 4.70 -3.32
N LYS A 132 10.28 4.38 -3.66
CA LYS A 132 10.61 3.49 -4.78
C LYS A 132 11.54 2.40 -4.28
N TYR A 133 11.15 1.15 -4.42
CA TYR A 133 11.94 0.01 -3.97
C TYR A 133 11.63 -1.24 -4.77
N ALA A 134 12.66 -2.06 -4.96
CA ALA A 134 12.54 -3.43 -5.41
C ALA A 134 12.50 -4.37 -4.20
N THR A 135 11.83 -5.50 -4.35
CA THR A 135 11.78 -6.56 -3.34
C THR A 135 12.17 -7.87 -3.99
N LEU A 136 12.96 -8.65 -3.28
CA LEU A 136 13.31 -10.02 -3.64
C LEU A 136 13.00 -10.91 -2.44
N GLY A 137 12.40 -12.06 -2.68
CA GLY A 137 12.07 -12.99 -1.63
C GLY A 137 12.18 -14.44 -2.07
N VAL A 138 12.44 -15.29 -1.09
CA VAL A 138 12.42 -16.74 -1.23
C VAL A 138 11.53 -17.31 -0.13
N GLY A 139 10.66 -18.24 -0.49
CA GLY A 139 9.79 -18.96 0.42
C GLY A 139 10.08 -20.45 0.35
N LEU A 140 10.02 -21.14 1.48
CA LEU A 140 10.09 -22.58 1.57
C LEU A 140 8.90 -23.10 2.38
N ARG A 141 8.11 -23.99 1.80
CA ARG A 141 6.95 -24.62 2.42
C ARG A 141 7.19 -26.12 2.52
N TYR A 142 7.14 -26.66 3.73
CA TYR A 142 7.28 -28.09 3.98
C TYR A 142 6.23 -28.58 4.97
N ASN A 143 5.32 -29.44 4.51
CA ASN A 143 4.19 -29.98 5.28
C ASN A 143 3.40 -28.89 6.03
N VAL A 144 3.73 -28.69 7.31
CA VAL A 144 3.06 -27.81 8.27
C VAL A 144 3.78 -26.48 8.49
N PHE A 145 5.01 -26.34 8.00
CA PHE A 145 5.85 -25.15 8.16
C PHE A 145 5.97 -24.39 6.83
N GLY A 146 5.89 -23.07 6.90
CA GLY A 146 6.24 -22.16 5.81
C GLY A 146 7.23 -21.12 6.32
N LEU A 147 8.33 -20.93 5.63
CA LEU A 147 9.36 -19.95 5.92
C LEU A 147 9.45 -18.99 4.75
N ASP A 148 9.31 -17.69 4.99
CA ASP A 148 9.48 -16.67 3.96
C ASP A 148 10.57 -15.69 4.37
N PHE A 149 11.51 -15.46 3.46
CA PHE A 149 12.56 -14.47 3.57
C PHE A 149 12.35 -13.43 2.48
N SER A 150 12.37 -12.15 2.85
CA SER A 150 12.30 -11.07 1.87
C SER A 150 13.30 -9.97 2.19
N TYR A 151 13.90 -9.42 1.15
CA TYR A 151 14.85 -8.33 1.19
C TYR A 151 14.33 -7.17 0.34
N LEU A 152 14.41 -5.96 0.90
CA LEU A 152 13.95 -4.73 0.27
C LEU A 152 15.15 -3.88 -0.15
N ILE A 153 15.22 -3.60 -1.44
CA ILE A 153 16.26 -2.79 -2.08
C ILE A 153 15.64 -1.43 -2.42
N PRO A 154 15.99 -0.34 -1.72
CA PRO A 154 15.55 1.00 -2.10
C PRO A 154 16.14 1.40 -3.46
N VAL A 155 15.36 2.12 -4.26
CA VAL A 155 15.84 2.71 -5.53
C VAL A 155 15.99 4.24 -5.42
N THR A 156 15.40 4.84 -4.38
CA THR A 156 15.52 6.27 -4.05
C THR A 156 16.66 6.52 -3.06
N SER A 157 17.38 7.64 -3.24
CA SER A 157 18.52 8.10 -2.42
C SER A 157 18.15 8.62 -1.03
N ASP A 158 16.87 8.94 -0.79
CA ASP A 158 16.37 9.34 0.53
C ASP A 158 16.37 8.13 1.47
N GLN A 159 16.86 8.32 2.69
CA GLN A 159 16.97 7.29 3.73
C GLN A 159 15.58 6.74 4.09
N ASN A 160 15.15 5.67 3.43
CA ASN A 160 13.98 4.92 3.84
C ASN A 160 14.35 4.14 5.13
N PRO A 161 13.62 4.28 6.24
CA PRO A 161 13.96 3.61 7.50
C PRO A 161 13.92 2.07 7.41
N LEU A 162 13.37 1.51 6.32
CA LEU A 162 13.34 0.07 6.04
C LEU A 162 14.40 -0.38 5.02
N GLN A 163 15.36 0.49 4.67
CA GLN A 163 16.48 0.11 3.80
C GLN A 163 17.26 -1.06 4.39
N ASN A 164 17.66 -1.99 3.51
CA ASN A 164 18.46 -3.17 3.87
C ASN A 164 17.84 -4.05 4.98
N THR A 165 16.52 -3.98 5.17
CA THR A 165 15.84 -4.81 6.16
C THR A 165 15.58 -6.20 5.58
N LEU A 166 16.01 -7.22 6.33
CA LEU A 166 15.65 -8.61 6.07
C LEU A 166 14.41 -8.93 6.90
N ARG A 167 13.33 -9.31 6.23
CA ARG A 167 12.11 -9.75 6.90
C ARG A 167 12.04 -11.27 6.85
N PHE A 168 11.76 -11.84 8.01
CA PHE A 168 11.54 -13.26 8.22
C PHE A 168 10.09 -13.49 8.66
N SER A 169 9.42 -14.42 8.01
CA SER A 169 8.08 -14.88 8.41
C SER A 169 8.08 -16.39 8.56
N LEU A 170 7.40 -16.87 9.61
CA LEU A 170 7.21 -18.27 9.89
C LEU A 170 5.72 -18.54 10.05
N ILE A 171 5.20 -19.44 9.22
CA ILE A 171 3.80 -19.80 9.14
C ILE A 171 3.64 -21.26 9.59
N PHE A 172 2.68 -21.49 10.49
CA PHE A 172 2.30 -22.82 10.95
C PHE A 172 0.91 -23.17 10.48
N ASN A 173 0.78 -24.26 9.72
CA ASN A 173 -0.50 -24.78 9.24
C ASN A 173 -0.95 -25.96 10.11
N LEU A 174 -1.77 -25.67 11.14
CA LEU A 174 -2.21 -26.66 12.12
C LEU A 174 -3.23 -27.69 11.57
N ASP A 175 -4.00 -27.36 10.52
CA ASP A 175 -4.97 -28.31 9.91
C ASP A 175 -4.28 -29.55 9.32
N LYS A 176 -3.06 -29.38 8.80
CA LYS A 176 -2.27 -30.48 8.22
C LYS A 176 -1.67 -31.42 9.27
N VAL A 177 -1.65 -31.01 10.53
CA VAL A 177 -1.19 -31.86 11.66
C VAL A 177 -2.26 -32.90 12.02
N GLY A 178 -3.55 -32.58 11.86
CA GLY A 178 -4.66 -33.48 12.22
C GLY A 178 -4.92 -34.61 11.22
N LYS A 179 -4.59 -34.42 9.93
CA LYS A 179 -4.89 -35.38 8.85
C LYS A 179 -3.83 -36.46 8.66
N SER A 180 -2.69 -36.42 9.35
CA SER A 180 -1.66 -37.48 9.27
C SER A 180 -2.01 -38.75 10.06
N ASN A 181 -3.06 -38.71 10.91
CA ASN A 181 -3.39 -39.79 11.84
C ASN A 181 -4.68 -40.56 11.49
N THR A 182 -5.26 -40.38 10.30
CA THR A 182 -6.42 -41.17 9.87
C THR A 182 -5.99 -42.17 8.81
N PRO A 183 -5.68 -43.43 9.17
CA PRO A 183 -5.55 -44.49 8.18
C PRO A 183 -6.91 -44.71 7.50
N LYS A 184 -6.88 -44.93 6.19
CA LYS A 184 -8.04 -45.36 5.39
C LYS A 184 -8.54 -46.73 5.83
#